data_AF-A0A947CGI6-F1
#
_entry.id   AF-A0A947CGI6-F1
#
_cell.length_a   1.000
_cell.length_b   1.000
_cell.length_c   1.000
_cell.angle_alpha   90.00
_cell.angle_beta   90.00
_cell.angle_gamma   90.00
#
_symmetry.space_group_name_H-M   'P 1'
#
loop_
_entity.id
_entity.type
_entity.pdbx_description
1 polymer ?
#
loop_
_entity_poly.entity_id
_entity_poly.type
_entity_poly.pdbx_seq_one_letter_code
_entity_poly.pdbx_strand_id
1 'polypeptide(L)'
;MSPEPTVFVIDDDAAMRSSLRRLISSVGLAVETYRSATEFLETFDAGAPGCIVLDVRMPEMSGLELQGKLRHDGHRIPVIIITAHADVAMAVGSMKSGAVDFIEKPFRPQYL
;
A
#
# COMPACT_ATOMS: atom_id res chain seq x y z
N MET A 1 -15.80 -20.15 -6.28
CA MET A 1 -15.09 -19.71 -5.06
C MET A 1 -14.70 -18.27 -5.31
N SER A 2 -15.17 -17.34 -4.50
CA SER A 2 -14.77 -15.93 -4.65
C SER A 2 -13.27 -15.81 -4.34
N PRO A 3 -12.50 -15.00 -5.07
CA PRO A 3 -11.09 -14.79 -4.76
C PRO A 3 -10.95 -14.29 -3.31
N GLU A 4 -9.94 -14.79 -2.60
CA GLU A 4 -9.66 -14.43 -1.22
C GLU A 4 -9.11 -12.99 -1.17
N PRO A 5 -9.58 -12.12 -0.24
CA PRO A 5 -9.03 -10.77 -0.12
C PRO A 5 -7.55 -10.77 0.25
N THR A 6 -6.73 -10.09 -0.56
CA THR A 6 -5.27 -10.00 -0.35
C THR A 6 -4.86 -8.58 0.03
N VAL A 7 -3.97 -8.46 1.01
CA VAL A 7 -3.29 -7.19 1.32
C VAL A 7 -2.01 -7.11 0.50
N PHE A 8 -1.90 -6.10 -0.37
CA PHE A 8 -0.71 -5.86 -1.17
C PHE A 8 0.16 -4.82 -0.47
N VAL A 9 1.34 -5.22 -0.01
CA VAL A 9 2.30 -4.34 0.67
C VAL A 9 3.39 -3.92 -0.31
N ILE A 10 3.49 -2.63 -0.62
CA ILE A 10 4.53 -2.09 -1.48
C ILE A 10 5.38 -1.11 -0.67
N ASP A 11 6.63 -1.48 -0.43
CA ASP A 11 7.59 -0.74 0.38
C ASP A 11 8.99 -1.13 -0.09
N ASP A 12 9.95 -0.22 -0.22
CA ASP A 12 11.31 -0.57 -0.65
C ASP A 12 12.16 -1.19 0.49
N ASP A 13 11.78 -0.96 1.75
CA ASP A 13 12.41 -1.51 2.94
C ASP A 13 12.00 -2.98 3.17
N ALA A 14 12.98 -3.88 3.02
CA ALA A 14 12.78 -5.32 3.21
C ALA A 14 12.38 -5.70 4.65
N ALA A 15 12.89 -5.00 5.66
CA ALA A 15 12.53 -5.25 7.06
C ALA A 15 11.09 -4.83 7.35
N MET A 16 10.65 -3.71 6.77
CA MET A 16 9.26 -3.26 6.87
C MET A 16 8.30 -4.25 6.18
N ARG A 17 8.60 -4.66 4.93
CA ARG A 17 7.80 -5.68 4.23
C ARG A 17 7.68 -6.97 5.02
N SER A 18 8.79 -7.46 5.57
CA SER A 18 8.78 -8.69 6.39
C SER A 18 7.93 -8.54 7.65
N SER A 19 8.02 -7.40 8.32
CA SER A 19 7.27 -7.10 9.54
C SER A 19 5.76 -7.00 9.27
N LEU A 20 5.38 -6.26 8.24
CA LEU A 20 3.98 -6.12 7.80
C LEU A 20 3.39 -7.46 7.36
N ARG A 21 4.13 -8.24 6.57
CA ARG A 21 3.73 -9.59 6.17
C ARG A 21 3.43 -10.46 7.38
N ARG A 22 4.31 -10.48 8.38
CA ARG A 22 4.11 -11.26 9.61
C ARG A 22 2.88 -10.79 10.38
N LEU A 23 2.70 -9.49 10.53
CA LEU A 23 1.55 -8.90 11.24
C LEU A 23 0.23 -9.28 10.56
N ILE A 24 0.11 -9.04 9.26
CA ILE A 24 -1.10 -9.31 8.48
C ILE A 24 -1.40 -10.81 8.42
N SER A 25 -0.39 -11.66 8.21
CA SER A 25 -0.60 -13.11 8.24
C SER A 25 -0.98 -13.62 9.63
N SER A 26 -0.56 -12.96 10.72
CA SER A 26 -0.91 -13.39 12.08
C SER A 26 -2.41 -13.24 12.39
N VAL A 27 -3.10 -12.36 11.67
CA VAL A 27 -4.56 -12.19 11.76
C VAL A 27 -5.33 -13.00 10.71
N GLY A 28 -4.64 -13.86 9.95
CA GLY A 28 -5.25 -14.79 9.00
C GLY A 28 -5.57 -14.20 7.63
N LEU A 29 -5.00 -13.05 7.27
CA LEU A 29 -5.19 -12.44 5.95
C LEU A 29 -4.10 -12.86 4.96
N ALA A 30 -4.49 -13.04 3.69
CA ALA A 30 -3.55 -13.21 2.60
C ALA A 30 -2.75 -11.92 2.38
N VAL A 31 -1.46 -12.06 2.08
CA VAL A 31 -0.56 -10.92 1.90
C VAL A 31 0.48 -11.19 0.83
N GLU A 32 0.63 -10.22 -0.07
CA GLU A 32 1.66 -10.18 -1.10
C GLU A 32 2.51 -8.94 -0.90
N THR A 33 3.82 -9.05 -1.17
CA THR A 33 4.77 -7.99 -0.87
C THR A 33 5.62 -7.67 -2.09
N TYR A 34 5.79 -6.39 -2.40
CA TYR A 34 6.55 -5.90 -3.56
C TYR A 34 7.56 -4.86 -3.12
N ARG A 35 8.74 -4.86 -3.75
CA ARG A 35 9.82 -3.93 -3.41
C ARG A 35 9.72 -2.59 -4.16
N SER A 36 8.87 -2.52 -5.18
CA SER A 36 8.66 -1.30 -5.96
C SER A 36 7.25 -1.25 -6.55
N ALA A 37 6.81 -0.05 -6.88
CA ALA A 37 5.55 0.16 -7.60
C ALA A 37 5.55 -0.52 -8.98
N THR A 38 6.69 -0.56 -9.66
CA THR A 38 6.85 -1.22 -10.97
C THR A 38 6.55 -2.71 -10.87
N GLU A 39 7.15 -3.41 -9.90
CA GLU A 39 6.94 -4.85 -9.68
C GLU A 39 5.47 -5.17 -9.38
N PHE A 40 4.82 -4.30 -8.61
CA PHE A 40 3.40 -4.41 -8.33
C PHE A 40 2.56 -4.26 -9.60
N LEU A 41 2.79 -3.22 -10.40
CA LEU A 41 2.02 -2.97 -11.63
C LEU A 41 2.17 -4.07 -12.70
N GLU A 42 3.28 -4.79 -12.73
CA GLU A 42 3.51 -5.90 -13.66
C GLU A 42 2.68 -7.15 -13.32
N THR A 43 2.30 -7.31 -12.05
CA THR A 43 1.67 -8.52 -11.53
C THR A 43 0.25 -8.30 -11.03
N PHE A 44 -0.13 -7.04 -10.78
CA PHE A 44 -1.42 -6.68 -10.20
C PHE A 44 -2.58 -7.02 -11.13
N ASP A 45 -3.48 -7.89 -10.65
CA ASP A 45 -4.78 -8.12 -11.25
C ASP A 45 -5.81 -7.15 -10.68
N ALA A 46 -6.33 -6.28 -11.54
CA ALA A 46 -7.38 -5.31 -11.20
C ALA A 46 -8.67 -5.93 -10.65
N GLY A 47 -8.91 -7.22 -10.91
CA GLY A 47 -10.06 -7.97 -10.40
C GLY A 47 -9.85 -8.57 -9.01
N ALA A 48 -8.63 -8.55 -8.48
CA ALA A 48 -8.32 -9.12 -7.18
C ALA A 48 -8.95 -8.29 -6.04
N PRO A 49 -9.77 -8.89 -5.15
CA PRO A 49 -10.26 -8.21 -3.97
C PRO A 49 -9.12 -7.99 -2.98
N GLY A 50 -9.09 -6.84 -2.34
CA GLY A 50 -8.01 -6.53 -1.43
C GLY A 50 -7.88 -5.06 -1.08
N CYS A 51 -6.76 -4.72 -0.43
CA CYS A 51 -6.33 -3.36 -0.21
C CYS A 51 -4.81 -3.25 -0.41
N ILE A 52 -4.36 -2.03 -0.65
CA ILE A 52 -2.96 -1.70 -0.83
C ILE A 52 -2.45 -0.98 0.41
N VAL A 53 -1.32 -1.42 0.94
CA VAL A 53 -0.51 -0.73 1.94
C VAL A 53 0.75 -0.24 1.25
N LEU A 54 0.95 1.08 1.20
CA LEU A 54 1.87 1.72 0.27
C LEU A 54 2.82 2.70 0.96
N ASP A 55 4.13 2.50 0.78
CA ASP A 55 5.12 3.52 1.11
C ASP A 55 5.16 4.64 0.08
N VAL A 56 5.44 5.87 0.54
CA VAL A 56 5.51 7.05 -0.33
C VAL A 56 6.85 7.15 -1.06
N ARG A 57 7.96 6.89 -0.36
CA ARG A 57 9.31 7.13 -0.88
C ARG A 57 9.92 5.83 -1.35
N MET A 58 9.63 5.50 -2.60
CA MET A 58 10.24 4.35 -3.27
C MET A 58 11.09 4.81 -4.46
N PRO A 59 12.13 4.06 -4.83
CA PRO A 59 12.85 4.29 -6.08
C PRO A 59 11.93 4.19 -7.30
N GLU A 60 12.29 4.90 -8.37
CA GLU A 60 11.61 4.92 -9.68
C GLU A 60 10.24 5.59 -9.70
N MET A 61 9.31 5.16 -8.84
CA MET A 61 7.95 5.68 -8.75
C MET A 61 7.51 5.77 -7.29
N SER A 62 7.08 6.97 -6.89
CA SER A 62 6.56 7.20 -5.54
C SER A 62 5.20 6.54 -5.32
N GLY A 63 4.85 6.29 -4.06
CA GLY A 63 3.52 5.76 -3.72
C GLY A 63 2.38 6.67 -4.17
N LEU A 64 2.57 7.99 -4.13
CA LEU A 64 1.54 8.94 -4.60
C LEU A 64 1.34 8.87 -6.12
N GLU A 65 2.42 8.68 -6.89
CA GLU A 65 2.34 8.45 -8.33
C GLU A 65 1.65 7.12 -8.64
N LEU A 66 1.97 6.05 -7.91
CA LEU A 66 1.29 4.75 -8.05
C LEU A 66 -0.21 4.88 -7.77
N GLN A 67 -0.59 5.53 -6.67
CA GLN A 67 -1.99 5.77 -6.32
C GLN A 67 -2.71 6.55 -7.44
N GLY A 68 -2.09 7.61 -7.94
CA GLY A 68 -2.61 8.41 -9.05
C GLY A 68 -2.80 7.59 -10.31
N LYS A 69 -1.83 6.75 -10.66
CA LYS A 69 -1.88 5.83 -11.80
C LYS A 69 -3.01 4.82 -11.66
N LEU A 70 -3.11 4.13 -10.53
CA LEU A 70 -4.19 3.17 -10.27
C LEU A 70 -5.57 3.81 -10.44
N ARG A 71 -5.75 5.02 -9.90
CA ARG A 71 -7.01 5.77 -10.01
C ARG A 71 -7.30 6.20 -11.45
N HIS A 72 -6.28 6.65 -12.19
CA HIS A 72 -6.37 7.04 -13.59
C HIS A 72 -6.77 5.85 -14.48
N ASP A 73 -6.17 4.69 -14.23
CA ASP A 73 -6.44 3.43 -14.94
C ASP A 73 -7.80 2.82 -14.55
N GLY A 74 -8.56 3.47 -13.67
CA GLY A 74 -9.92 3.09 -13.28
C GLY A 74 -9.98 2.09 -12.12
N HIS A 75 -8.84 1.69 -11.56
CA HIS A 75 -8.79 0.82 -10.40
C HIS A 75 -9.32 1.56 -9.16
N ARG A 76 -10.14 0.86 -8.37
CA ARG A 76 -10.81 1.39 -7.16
C ARG A 76 -10.41 0.65 -5.90
N ILE A 77 -9.29 -0.06 -5.96
CA ILE A 77 -8.75 -0.77 -4.81
C ILE A 77 -8.41 0.24 -3.69
N PRO A 78 -8.84 0.01 -2.44
CA PRO A 78 -8.49 0.84 -1.30
C PRO A 78 -6.97 0.98 -1.13
N VAL A 79 -6.48 2.19 -0.91
CA VAL A 79 -5.04 2.47 -0.66
C VAL A 79 -4.87 3.11 0.71
N ILE A 80 -4.01 2.51 1.54
CA ILE A 80 -3.53 3.02 2.82
C ILE A 80 -2.08 3.42 2.64
N ILE A 81 -1.76 4.68 2.95
CA ILE A 81 -0.40 5.20 2.85
C ILE A 81 0.31 5.02 4.19
N ILE A 82 1.54 4.49 4.19
CA ILE A 82 2.37 4.40 5.38
C ILE A 82 3.76 4.98 5.07
N THR A 83 4.21 6.03 5.76
CA THR A 83 5.53 6.65 5.44
C THR A 83 6.27 7.18 6.66
N ALA A 84 7.61 7.09 6.63
CA ALA A 84 8.50 7.64 7.66
C ALA A 84 8.77 9.15 7.50
N HIS A 85 8.28 9.76 6.43
CA HIS A 85 8.53 11.16 6.13
C HIS A 85 7.21 11.89 5.94
N ALA A 86 6.29 11.78 6.89
CA ALA A 86 5.01 12.44 6.78
C ALA A 86 5.14 13.96 6.88
N ASP A 87 4.32 14.66 6.09
CA ASP A 87 4.00 16.05 6.35
C ASP A 87 2.51 16.31 6.04
N VAL A 88 2.02 17.46 6.49
CA VAL A 88 0.61 17.83 6.35
C VAL A 88 0.19 17.93 4.89
N ALA A 89 1.05 18.43 4.01
CA ALA A 89 0.72 18.61 2.60
C ALA A 89 0.55 17.26 1.89
N MET A 90 1.42 16.30 2.19
CA MET A 90 1.35 14.93 1.67
C MET A 90 0.15 14.18 2.22
N ALA A 91 -0.13 14.26 3.52
CA ALA A 91 -1.31 13.64 4.12
C ALA A 91 -2.59 14.18 3.44
N VAL A 92 -2.75 15.50 3.37
CA VAL A 92 -3.91 16.12 2.70
C VAL A 92 -3.99 15.75 1.21
N GLY A 93 -2.86 15.73 0.51
CA GLY A 93 -2.79 15.38 -0.91
C GLY A 93 -3.20 13.94 -1.20
N SER A 94 -2.72 12.99 -0.40
CA SER A 94 -3.05 11.57 -0.53
C SER A 94 -4.54 11.30 -0.27
N MET A 95 -5.10 11.90 0.79
CA MET A 95 -6.53 11.76 1.13
C MET A 95 -7.42 12.37 0.04
N LYS A 96 -7.08 13.55 -0.47
CA LYS A 96 -7.80 14.17 -1.61
C LYS A 96 -7.70 13.33 -2.89
N SER A 97 -6.62 12.58 -3.05
CA SER A 97 -6.41 11.66 -4.17
C SER A 97 -7.14 10.31 -4.00
N GLY A 98 -7.82 10.11 -2.86
CA GLY A 98 -8.65 8.94 -2.59
C GLY A 98 -7.96 7.87 -1.75
N ALA A 99 -6.94 8.23 -0.96
CA ALA A 99 -6.41 7.32 0.06
C ALA A 99 -7.49 7.10 1.11
N VAL A 100 -7.59 5.87 1.60
CA VAL A 100 -8.51 5.50 2.68
C VAL A 100 -7.95 5.96 4.02
N ASP A 101 -6.64 5.84 4.19
CA ASP A 101 -5.96 6.29 5.41
C ASP A 101 -4.50 6.66 5.13
N PHE A 102 -3.90 7.38 6.07
CA PHE A 102 -2.51 7.83 6.05
C PHE A 102 -1.89 7.65 7.44
N ILE A 103 -0.84 6.84 7.52
CA ILE A 103 -0.17 6.44 8.76
C ILE A 103 1.30 6.88 8.73
N GLU A 104 1.73 7.64 9.73
CA GLU A 104 3.13 8.03 9.90
C GLU A 104 3.94 6.93 10.62
N LYS A 105 5.12 6.59 10.11
CA LYS A 105 6.09 5.72 10.79
C LYS A 105 6.92 6.55 11.78
N PRO A 106 7.22 6.03 12.99
CA PRO A 106 6.85 4.71 13.49
C PRO A 106 5.41 4.68 14.02
N PHE A 107 4.68 3.62 13.65
CA PHE A 107 3.32 3.37 14.14
C PHE A 107 3.27 2.12 15.03
N ARG A 108 2.25 2.02 15.88
CA ARG A 108 1.98 0.79 16.62
C ARG A 108 1.23 -0.21 15.72
N PRO A 109 1.54 -1.52 15.78
CA PRO A 109 0.86 -2.53 14.97
C PRO A 109 -0.67 -2.54 15.07
N GLN A 110 -1.23 -2.05 16.19
CA GLN A 110 -2.68 -2.00 16.42
C GLN A 110 -3.43 -0.97 15.57
N TYR A 111 -2.71 -0.04 14.94
CA TYR A 111 -3.28 0.96 14.03
C TYR A 111 -3.44 0.45 12.60
N LEU A 112 -2.91 -0.74 12.29
CA LEU A 112 -3.03 -1.41 11.00
C LEU A 112 -3.88 -2.68 11.14
#